data_AF-A0A2T2S619-F1
#
_entry.id   AF-A0A2T2S619-F1
#
_cell.length_a   1.000
_cell.length_b   1.000
_cell.length_c   1.000
_cell.angle_alpha   90.00
_cell.angle_beta   90.00
_cell.angle_gamma   90.00
#
_symmetry.space_group_name_H-M   'P 1'
#
loop_
_entity.id
_entity.type
_entity.pdbx_description
1 polymer ?
#
loop_
_entity_poly.entity_id
_entity_poly.type
_entity_poly.pdbx_seq_one_letter_code
_entity_poly.pdbx_strand_id
1 'polypeptide(L)' 'GLGGEIRTVSRIEPRLKEAAKLGFDRAVVPENSLERIAEEYDIDVSGAEQLQDVVEMVL' A
#
# COMPACT_ATOMS: atom_id res chain seq x y z
N GLY A 1 -1.46 1.22 14.10
CA GLY A 1 -2.27 0.89 15.25
C GLY A 1 -2.29 2.13 16.10
N LEU A 2 -2.45 2.01 17.40
CA LEU A 2 -2.53 3.19 18.27
C LEU A 2 -1.18 3.93 18.38
N GLY A 3 -0.06 3.26 18.11
CA GLY A 3 1.27 3.86 18.10
C GLY A 3 1.70 4.43 16.74
N GLY A 4 0.79 4.47 15.76
CA GLY A 4 1.09 4.93 14.40
C GLY A 4 1.60 3.84 13.45
N GLU A 5 1.74 2.60 13.90
CA GLU A 5 2.30 1.52 13.08
C GLU A 5 1.35 1.06 11.96
N ILE A 6 1.80 0.96 10.72
CA ILE A 6 0.99 0.47 9.60
C ILE A 6 0.94 -1.06 9.66
N ARG A 7 -0.23 -1.60 10.02
CA ARG A 7 -0.41 -3.04 10.20
C ARG A 7 -0.72 -3.73 8.88
N THR A 8 -0.27 -4.97 8.75
CA THR A 8 -0.57 -5.81 7.59
C THR A 8 -2.07 -6.07 7.45
N VAL A 9 -2.51 -6.22 6.20
CA VAL A 9 -3.91 -6.51 5.85
C VAL A 9 -3.99 -7.77 4.98
N SER A 10 -5.07 -8.53 5.11
CA SER A 10 -5.30 -9.75 4.33
C SER A 10 -5.74 -9.44 2.90
N ARG A 11 -5.37 -10.23 1.89
CA ARG A 11 -5.83 -10.07 0.49
C ARG A 11 -5.42 -8.73 -0.15
N ILE A 12 -4.12 -8.42 -0.16
CA ILE A 12 -3.64 -7.15 -0.70
C ILE A 12 -3.68 -7.08 -2.23
N GLU A 13 -3.31 -8.18 -2.90
CA GLU A 13 -3.30 -8.28 -4.37
C GLU A 13 -4.65 -7.95 -5.02
N PRO A 14 -5.80 -8.54 -4.62
CA PRO A 14 -7.08 -8.19 -5.22
C PRO A 14 -7.50 -6.74 -4.92
N ARG A 15 -7.02 -6.12 -3.84
CA ARG A 15 -7.29 -4.69 -3.57
C ARG A 15 -6.51 -3.79 -4.53
N LEU A 16 -5.25 -4.11 -4.79
CA LEU A 16 -4.41 -3.37 -5.74
C LEU A 16 -4.95 -3.51 -7.17
N LYS A 17 -5.37 -4.73 -7.57
CA LYS A 17 -6.02 -4.96 -8.87
C LYS A 17 -7.29 -4.14 -9.04
N GLU A 18 -8.10 -4.01 -8.00
CA GLU A 18 -9.34 -3.21 -8.08
C GLU A 18 -9.05 -1.71 -8.07
N ALA A 19 -8.10 -1.24 -7.27
CA ALA A 19 -7.67 0.16 -7.30
C ALA A 19 -7.16 0.58 -8.68
N ALA A 20 -6.37 -0.27 -9.33
CA ALA A 20 -5.91 -0.05 -10.70
C ALA A 20 -7.08 0.09 -11.69
N LYS A 21 -8.06 -0.81 -11.63
CA LYS A 21 -9.26 -0.76 -12.50
C LYS A 21 -10.11 0.49 -12.30
N LEU A 22 -10.15 1.01 -11.08
CA LEU A 22 -10.89 2.23 -10.75
C LEU A 22 -10.16 3.51 -11.20
N GLY A 23 -8.94 3.39 -11.73
CA GLY A 23 -8.16 4.51 -12.25
C GLY A 23 -7.43 5.30 -11.17
N PHE A 24 -7.10 4.69 -10.04
CA PHE A 24 -6.14 5.28 -9.09
C PHE A 24 -4.73 5.18 -9.66
N ASP A 25 -3.90 6.21 -9.45
CA ASP A 25 -2.52 6.22 -9.96
C ASP A 25 -1.50 5.65 -8.97
N ARG A 26 -1.80 5.69 -7.66
CA ARG A 26 -0.89 5.29 -6.57
C ARG A 26 -1.63 4.59 -5.42
N ALA A 27 -0.97 3.63 -4.79
CA ALA A 27 -1.36 3.02 -3.52
C ALA A 27 -0.21 3.02 -2.51
N VAL A 28 -0.51 3.39 -1.26
CA VAL A 28 0.40 3.19 -0.12
C VAL A 28 -0.07 1.97 0.68
N VAL A 29 0.84 1.03 0.93
CA VAL A 29 0.54 -0.26 1.57
C VAL A 29 1.43 -0.49 2.78
N PRO A 30 1.10 -1.46 3.68
CA PRO A 30 2.02 -1.83 4.74
C PRO A 30 3.30 -2.41 4.15
N GLU A 31 4.47 -1.92 4.57
CA GLU A 31 5.81 -2.32 4.06
C GLU A 31 5.98 -3.85 4.00
N ASN A 32 5.64 -4.52 5.11
CA ASN A 32 5.66 -5.97 5.27
C ASN A 32 4.75 -6.75 4.29
N SER A 33 3.95 -6.06 3.47
CA SER A 33 3.13 -6.66 2.43
C SER A 33 3.78 -6.60 1.05
N LEU A 34 4.77 -5.72 0.83
CA LEU A 34 5.47 -5.58 -0.46
C LEU A 34 6.17 -6.87 -0.87
N GLU A 35 6.81 -7.57 0.06
CA GLU A 35 7.43 -8.87 -0.22
C GLU A 35 6.43 -9.93 -0.72
N ARG A 36 5.14 -9.76 -0.42
CA ARG A 36 4.07 -10.69 -0.83
C ARG A 36 3.37 -10.26 -2.11
N ILE A 37 3.77 -9.13 -2.68
CA ILE A 37 3.27 -8.65 -3.97
C ILE A 37 4.23 -9.18 -5.03
N ALA A 38 3.84 -10.29 -5.66
CA ALA A 38 4.66 -10.95 -6.69
C ALA A 38 4.39 -10.39 -8.11
N GLU A 39 3.32 -9.62 -8.27
CA GLU A 39 2.87 -9.08 -9.56
C GLU A 39 3.12 -7.56 -9.63
N GLU A 40 3.53 -7.08 -10.81
CA GLU A 40 3.49 -5.66 -11.14
C GLU A 40 2.04 -5.23 -11.42
N TYR A 41 1.66 -4.06 -10.91
CA TYR A 41 0.32 -3.48 -11.12
C TYR A 41 0.44 -2.20 -11.95
N ASP A 42 -0.63 -1.84 -12.67
CA ASP A 42 -0.74 -0.57 -13.41
C ASP A 42 -0.90 0.66 -12.48
N ILE A 43 -0.47 0.56 -11.23
CA ILE A 43 -0.45 1.64 -10.23
C ILE A 43 0.88 1.63 -9.48
N ASP A 44 1.34 2.81 -9.08
CA ASP A 44 2.55 2.97 -8.26
C ASP A 44 2.27 2.49 -6.84
N VAL A 45 2.98 1.44 -6.38
CA VAL A 45 2.79 0.86 -5.05
C VAL A 45 3.99 1.14 -4.18
N SER A 46 3.79 1.93 -3.12
CA SER A 46 4.81 2.27 -2.13
C SER A 46 4.46 1.66 -0.76
N GLY A 47 5.46 1.18 -0.03
CA GLY A 47 5.27 0.64 1.31
C GLY A 47 5.55 1.67 2.41
N ALA A 48 4.88 1.53 3.55
CA ALA A 48 5.11 2.34 4.74
C ALA A 48 5.02 1.49 6.01
N GLU A 49 5.84 1.82 7.01
CA GLU A 49 5.85 1.18 8.33
C GLU A 49 5.14 2.02 9.38
N GLN A 50 5.23 3.35 9.28
CA GLN A 50 4.68 4.31 10.22
C GLN A 50 3.77 5.33 9.54
N LEU A 51 2.79 5.84 10.27
CA LEU A 51 1.83 6.84 9.77
C LEU A 51 2.54 8.12 9.29
N GLN A 52 3.62 8.52 9.94
CA GLN A 52 4.42 9.68 9.55
C GLN A 52 5.01 9.52 8.13
N ASP A 53 5.48 8.33 7.77
CA ASP A 53 6.02 8.04 6.44
C ASP A 53 4.93 8.25 5.37
N VAL A 54 3.71 7.78 5.65
CA VAL A 54 2.56 7.97 4.77
C VAL A 54 2.25 9.46 4.58
N VAL A 55 2.28 10.24 5.68
CA VAL A 55 2.04 11.69 5.64
C VAL A 55 3.09 12.39 4.78
N GLU A 56 4.36 12.02 4.89
CA GLU A 56 5.44 12.57 4.07
C GLU A 56 5.35 12.17 2.58
N MET A 57 4.78 11.00 2.26
CA MET A 57 4.62 10.55 0.88
C MET A 57 3.47 11.21 0.12
N VAL A 58 2.46 11.71 0.83
CA VAL A 58 1.21 12.22 0.23
C VAL A 58 1.06 13.73 0.30
N LEU A 59 1.87 14.41 1.10
CA LEU A 59 1.92 15.87 1.22
C LEU A 59 3.07 16.46 0.40
#